data_AF-A0A968GZL6-F1
#
_entry.id   AF-A0A968GZL6-F1
#
_cell.length_a   1.000
_cell.length_b   1.000
_cell.length_c   1.000
_cell.angle_alpha   90.00
_cell.angle_beta   90.00
_cell.angle_gamma   90.00
#
_symmetry.space_group_name_H-M   'P 1'
#
loop_
_entity.id
_entity.type
_entity.pdbx_description
1 polymer ?
#
loop_
_entity_poly.entity_id
_entity_poly.type
_entity_poly.pdbx_seq_one_letter_code
_entity_poly.pdbx_strand_id
1 'polypeptide(L)'
;MSGRGHDMGAPAREDRGYETSHDRAKVDSRTVATSAAPPALTSSGPPSAVLALQRAAGNRAVADLLQAGPVQRQPAVPATDGDGATAGTTSGDVATDAALASIESARTLDELLARIDAMMPSPERVAPFEALTSTTTAEYSRGELEQDVMRLWRREQLDFTSAALRSVDAPATARGRAIGTRGPRFQPDREYALRRTVNLFAADYRRGADLPDVARIARRGSPFRRALRGEFERETSVLNPPAAQITSSVRGAIIDMWSELDPGTVGEIVVTFSGHGGGGWISGVDGETVSGNQLAELARHAADFNVHLVFVLDTCRAGPITTVAQVEAIRSLDARLARLPEGQRGPLEARVREIERLSREAWQVGQAAFVVGNRARDDVRRPSDDHRLAYVQALLELSRTANAFRPPDDRSGLAAAPVDRLLEARERLQWDVLAALAGSGREAPSTLRCAAAFLDAANDVINAGLEALNTELSAPSSEGAAPSAGGSSAQPVR
;
A
#
# COMPACT_ATOMS: atom_id res chain seq x y z
N MET A 1 34.97 24.50 -54.15
CA MET A 1 34.80 25.25 -52.89
C MET A 1 33.40 25.85 -52.92
N SER A 2 32.32 25.13 -52.57
CA SER A 2 31.81 24.78 -51.22
C SER A 2 31.86 25.98 -50.24
N GLY A 3 30.77 26.44 -49.62
CA GLY A 3 29.53 25.74 -49.26
C GLY A 3 28.30 26.63 -49.11
N ARG A 4 27.15 25.96 -49.19
CA ARG A 4 25.78 26.45 -49.02
C ARG A 4 25.48 26.64 -47.54
N GLY A 5 24.88 27.78 -47.18
CA GLY A 5 24.22 27.99 -45.90
C GLY A 5 22.78 27.48 -45.97
N HIS A 6 22.42 26.55 -45.09
CA HIS A 6 21.04 26.14 -44.87
C HIS A 6 20.47 26.94 -43.71
N ASP A 7 19.53 27.82 -44.06
CA ASP A 7 18.63 28.53 -43.16
C ASP A 7 17.45 27.58 -42.84
N MET A 8 17.24 27.28 -41.56
CA MET A 8 16.13 26.45 -41.08
C MET A 8 15.28 27.30 -40.13
N GLY A 9 14.31 28.00 -40.69
CA GLY A 9 13.24 28.65 -39.94
C GLY A 9 12.34 27.61 -39.29
N ALA A 10 12.20 27.68 -37.96
CA ALA A 10 11.20 26.93 -37.22
C ALA A 10 9.84 27.67 -37.30
N PRO A 11 8.72 26.97 -37.52
CA PRO A 11 7.41 27.62 -37.55
C PRO A 11 6.93 27.99 -36.14
N ALA A 12 6.47 29.22 -35.99
CA ALA A 12 5.73 29.69 -34.83
C ALA A 12 4.48 28.82 -34.60
N ARG A 13 4.36 28.27 -33.38
CA ARG A 13 3.13 27.62 -32.93
C ARG A 13 2.22 28.68 -32.33
N GLU A 14 1.02 28.79 -32.89
CA GLU A 14 -0.07 29.63 -32.40
C GLU A 14 -0.50 29.18 -30.99
N ASP A 15 -0.41 30.10 -30.04
CA ASP A 15 -1.04 30.02 -28.74
C ASP A 15 -2.56 30.11 -28.91
N ARG A 16 -3.26 28.98 -28.76
CA ARG A 16 -4.71 28.97 -28.53
C ARG A 16 -4.96 29.06 -27.03
N GLY A 17 -5.40 30.24 -26.61
CA GLY A 17 -5.90 30.49 -25.25
C GLY A 17 -7.08 29.60 -24.92
N TYR A 18 -6.98 28.89 -23.80
CA TYR A 18 -8.09 28.21 -23.14
C TYR A 18 -8.57 29.09 -21.98
N GLU A 19 -9.71 29.76 -22.18
CA GLU A 19 -10.51 30.30 -21.08
C GLU A 19 -11.28 29.14 -20.42
N THR A 20 -11.06 28.93 -19.13
CA THR A 20 -11.91 28.04 -18.31
C THR A 20 -12.74 28.88 -17.34
N SER A 21 -14.04 28.97 -17.65
CA SER A 21 -15.07 29.47 -16.74
C SER A 21 -15.35 28.43 -15.65
N HIS A 22 -15.13 28.79 -14.39
CA HIS A 22 -15.58 28.00 -13.23
C HIS A 22 -16.47 28.87 -12.34
N ASP A 23 -17.77 28.82 -12.61
CA ASP A 23 -18.80 29.16 -11.63
C ASP A 23 -18.94 28.02 -10.62
N ARG A 24 -18.72 28.34 -9.34
CA ARG A 24 -18.91 27.42 -8.21
C ARG A 24 -20.29 27.62 -7.63
N ALA A 25 -21.12 26.57 -7.71
CA ALA A 25 -22.31 26.44 -6.88
C ALA A 25 -21.89 26.14 -5.42
N LYS A 26 -22.33 26.99 -4.50
CA LYS A 26 -22.32 26.74 -3.05
C LYS A 26 -23.40 25.71 -2.73
N VAL A 27 -23.07 24.67 -1.99
CA VAL A 27 -24.05 23.76 -1.39
C VAL A 27 -23.93 23.88 0.13
N ASP A 28 -25.01 24.37 0.73
CA ASP A 28 -25.22 24.47 2.17
C ASP A 28 -25.36 23.07 2.81
N SER A 29 -24.59 22.83 3.87
CA SER A 29 -24.74 21.64 4.72
C SER A 29 -25.40 22.02 6.04
N ARG A 30 -26.70 21.69 6.18
CA ARG A 30 -27.38 21.68 7.48
C ARG A 30 -28.31 20.48 7.63
N THR A 31 -28.00 19.70 8.68
CA THR A 31 -28.90 18.89 9.54
C THR A 31 -29.43 17.57 8.99
N VAL A 32 -29.23 16.45 9.74
CA VAL A 32 -30.28 15.68 10.44
C VAL A 32 -29.75 14.35 11.04
N ALA A 33 -30.27 14.07 12.25
CA ALA A 33 -30.53 12.80 12.95
C ALA A 33 -29.40 11.95 13.55
N THR A 34 -29.38 11.98 14.88
CA THR A 34 -29.08 10.88 15.79
C THR A 34 -29.95 9.64 15.50
N SER A 35 -29.31 8.48 15.30
CA SER A 35 -29.96 7.17 15.23
C SER A 35 -29.29 6.19 16.20
N ALA A 36 -30.11 5.36 16.83
CA ALA A 36 -29.84 4.54 18.00
C ALA A 36 -28.78 3.44 17.80
N ALA A 37 -28.12 3.07 18.91
CA ALA A 37 -27.14 2.00 19.00
C ALA A 37 -27.77 0.60 18.81
N PRO A 38 -27.11 -0.32 18.08
CA PRO A 38 -27.55 -1.71 17.99
C PRO A 38 -27.10 -2.53 19.23
N PRO A 39 -27.79 -3.63 19.56
CA PRO A 39 -27.53 -4.41 20.76
C PRO A 39 -26.24 -5.22 20.65
N ALA A 40 -25.57 -5.40 21.79
CA ALA A 40 -24.41 -6.27 21.93
C ALA A 40 -24.81 -7.74 21.70
N LEU A 41 -24.19 -8.38 20.69
CA LEU A 41 -24.23 -9.82 20.50
C LEU A 41 -23.00 -10.46 21.13
N THR A 42 -23.20 -11.05 22.30
CA THR A 42 -22.32 -12.05 22.88
C THR A 42 -22.72 -13.42 22.32
N SER A 43 -21.87 -14.09 21.53
CA SER A 43 -21.93 -15.56 21.42
C SER A 43 -20.63 -16.16 20.88
N SER A 44 -19.98 -16.91 21.74
CA SER A 44 -19.01 -17.95 21.43
C SER A 44 -19.68 -19.13 20.69
N GLY A 45 -19.26 -19.41 19.46
CA GLY A 45 -19.64 -20.58 18.64
C GLY A 45 -18.48 -21.00 17.72
N PRO A 46 -18.36 -22.27 17.28
CA PRO A 46 -17.06 -22.89 17.05
C PRO A 46 -16.42 -22.55 15.68
N PRO A 47 -15.12 -22.21 15.65
CA PRO A 47 -14.29 -21.96 14.44
C PRO A 47 -14.10 -23.14 13.46
N SER A 48 -14.89 -24.21 13.52
CA SER A 48 -14.59 -25.49 12.85
C SER A 48 -15.20 -25.65 11.45
N ALA A 49 -16.14 -24.80 11.05
CA ALA A 49 -17.07 -25.07 9.96
C ALA A 49 -16.53 -24.70 8.56
N VAL A 50 -15.82 -23.58 8.40
CA VAL A 50 -15.17 -23.23 7.10
C VAL A 50 -13.89 -24.00 6.87
N LEU A 51 -13.10 -24.29 7.91
CA LEU A 51 -12.01 -25.25 7.73
C LEU A 51 -12.53 -26.63 7.31
N ALA A 52 -13.69 -27.06 7.82
CA ALA A 52 -14.34 -28.27 7.35
C ALA A 52 -14.78 -28.12 5.88
N LEU A 53 -15.38 -26.98 5.49
CA LEU A 53 -15.79 -26.72 4.11
C LEU A 53 -14.60 -26.60 3.13
N GLN A 54 -13.52 -25.91 3.51
CA GLN A 54 -12.28 -25.83 2.73
C GLN A 54 -11.62 -27.21 2.63
N ARG A 55 -11.60 -28.00 3.71
CA ARG A 55 -11.09 -29.39 3.67
C ARG A 55 -11.97 -30.32 2.84
N ALA A 56 -13.29 -30.10 2.83
CA ALA A 56 -14.26 -30.97 2.15
C ALA A 56 -14.46 -30.60 0.66
N ALA A 57 -14.51 -29.31 0.33
CA ALA A 57 -14.88 -28.79 -0.99
C ALA A 57 -13.75 -28.02 -1.70
N GLY A 58 -12.67 -27.67 -0.98
CA GLY A 58 -11.55 -26.89 -1.51
C GLY A 58 -11.83 -25.39 -1.65
N ASN A 59 -10.76 -24.59 -1.76
CA ASN A 59 -10.87 -23.13 -1.96
C ASN A 59 -11.60 -22.78 -3.26
N ARG A 60 -11.49 -23.63 -4.29
CA ARG A 60 -12.17 -23.47 -5.59
C ARG A 60 -13.69 -23.36 -5.46
N ALA A 61 -14.33 -24.26 -4.73
CA ALA A 61 -15.79 -24.28 -4.60
C ALA A 61 -16.33 -23.03 -3.88
N VAL A 62 -15.59 -22.53 -2.88
CA VAL A 62 -15.95 -21.29 -2.18
C VAL A 62 -15.73 -20.06 -3.06
N ALA A 63 -14.66 -20.05 -3.87
CA ALA A 63 -14.41 -18.97 -4.82
C ALA A 63 -15.52 -18.88 -5.88
N ASP A 64 -15.97 -20.02 -6.41
CA ASP A 64 -17.08 -20.07 -7.37
C ASP A 64 -18.38 -19.50 -6.77
N LEU A 65 -18.66 -19.75 -5.49
CA LEU A 65 -19.79 -19.15 -4.75
C LEU A 65 -19.65 -17.64 -4.57
N LEU A 66 -18.45 -17.16 -4.23
CA LEU A 66 -18.17 -15.73 -4.09
C LEU A 66 -18.31 -14.98 -5.42
N GLN A 67 -17.90 -15.61 -6.52
CA GLN A 67 -17.99 -15.05 -7.87
C GLN A 67 -19.42 -15.09 -8.44
N ALA A 68 -20.25 -16.05 -8.02
CA ALA A 68 -21.65 -16.15 -8.45
C ALA A 68 -22.54 -14.99 -7.93
N GLY A 69 -22.10 -14.26 -6.90
CA GLY A 69 -22.86 -13.18 -6.26
C GLY A 69 -24.10 -13.69 -5.50
N PRO A 70 -24.80 -12.81 -4.75
CA PRO A 70 -26.06 -13.20 -4.12
C PRO A 70 -27.09 -13.49 -5.20
N VAL A 71 -27.36 -14.77 -5.43
CA VAL A 71 -28.51 -15.22 -6.21
C VAL A 71 -29.74 -14.64 -5.52
N GLN A 72 -30.41 -13.67 -6.15
CA GLN A 72 -31.78 -13.32 -5.79
C GLN A 72 -32.64 -14.56 -6.01
N ARG A 73 -32.72 -15.44 -5.01
CA ARG A 73 -33.70 -16.52 -4.99
C ARG A 73 -35.06 -15.82 -4.88
N GLN A 74 -35.83 -15.84 -5.97
CA GLN A 74 -37.27 -15.66 -5.86
C GLN A 74 -37.78 -16.65 -4.80
N PRO A 75 -38.66 -16.23 -3.88
CA PRO A 75 -39.16 -17.11 -2.84
C PRO A 75 -39.88 -18.28 -3.52
N ALA A 76 -39.32 -19.47 -3.38
CA ALA A 76 -39.97 -20.69 -3.82
C ALA A 76 -41.22 -20.92 -2.95
N VAL A 77 -42.35 -21.11 -3.62
CA VAL A 77 -43.61 -21.58 -3.03
C VAL A 77 -43.35 -22.96 -2.42
N PRO A 78 -43.79 -23.24 -1.17
CA PRO A 78 -43.53 -24.51 -0.53
C PRO A 78 -44.34 -25.62 -1.22
N ALA A 79 -43.64 -26.65 -1.69
CA ALA A 79 -44.24 -27.94 -2.01
C ALA A 79 -44.08 -28.87 -0.80
N THR A 80 -45.20 -29.49 -0.44
CA THR A 80 -45.42 -30.42 0.67
C THR A 80 -44.77 -31.79 0.48
N ASP A 81 -44.30 -32.32 1.61
CA ASP A 81 -44.18 -33.71 2.08
C ASP A 81 -43.57 -34.81 1.19
N GLY A 82 -42.55 -35.48 1.75
CA GLY A 82 -42.04 -36.77 1.29
C GLY A 82 -40.99 -37.34 2.24
N ASP A 83 -41.36 -38.42 2.94
CA ASP A 83 -40.61 -39.15 3.98
C ASP A 83 -39.26 -39.74 3.53
N GLY A 84 -38.31 -39.74 4.48
CA GLY A 84 -37.54 -40.94 4.86
C GLY A 84 -36.19 -41.20 4.18
N ALA A 85 -35.10 -40.93 4.91
CA ALA A 85 -33.92 -41.81 5.00
C ALA A 85 -32.92 -41.27 6.05
N THR A 86 -32.79 -41.96 7.19
CA THR A 86 -31.73 -41.73 8.17
C THR A 86 -30.45 -42.43 7.71
N ALA A 87 -29.53 -41.69 7.11
CA ALA A 87 -28.14 -42.10 6.91
C ALA A 87 -27.28 -41.49 8.03
N GLY A 88 -26.43 -42.30 8.66
CA GLY A 88 -25.55 -41.88 9.74
C GLY A 88 -24.56 -40.82 9.26
N THR A 89 -24.82 -39.57 9.62
CA THR A 89 -23.90 -38.46 9.45
C THR A 89 -22.76 -38.59 10.43
N THR A 90 -21.53 -38.62 9.92
CA THR A 90 -20.35 -38.50 10.77
C THR A 90 -20.30 -37.06 11.29
N SER A 91 -19.70 -36.82 12.46
CA SER A 91 -19.68 -35.48 13.09
C SER A 91 -19.04 -34.39 12.22
N GLY A 92 -18.32 -34.75 11.15
CA GLY A 92 -17.79 -33.82 10.14
C GLY A 92 -18.84 -33.30 9.15
N ASP A 93 -19.87 -34.09 8.81
CA ASP A 93 -20.88 -33.72 7.81
C ASP A 93 -21.82 -32.64 8.37
N VAL A 94 -22.24 -32.79 9.63
CA VAL A 94 -23.11 -31.83 10.33
C VAL A 94 -22.44 -30.46 10.49
N ALA A 95 -21.12 -30.43 10.73
CA ALA A 95 -20.36 -29.19 10.83
C ALA A 95 -20.22 -28.48 9.48
N THR A 96 -20.11 -29.25 8.39
CA THR A 96 -19.96 -28.73 7.02
C THR A 96 -21.29 -28.18 6.50
N ASP A 97 -22.40 -28.89 6.74
CA ASP A 97 -23.76 -28.46 6.36
C ASP A 97 -24.20 -27.22 7.13
N ALA A 98 -23.85 -27.11 8.42
CA ALA A 98 -24.11 -25.90 9.20
C ALA A 98 -23.25 -24.71 8.73
N ALA A 99 -22.01 -24.95 8.27
CA ALA A 99 -21.16 -23.93 7.65
C ALA A 99 -21.77 -23.40 6.36
N LEU A 100 -22.20 -24.32 5.48
CA LEU A 100 -22.85 -24.01 4.22
C LEU A 100 -24.15 -23.25 4.43
N ALA A 101 -25.03 -23.71 5.33
CA ALA A 101 -26.26 -23.00 5.67
C ALA A 101 -25.99 -21.60 6.26
N SER A 102 -24.90 -21.45 7.03
CA SER A 102 -24.44 -20.15 7.53
C SER A 102 -23.90 -19.24 6.41
N ILE A 103 -23.18 -19.77 5.43
CA ILE A 103 -22.69 -19.01 4.27
C ILE A 103 -23.86 -18.64 3.34
N GLU A 104 -24.74 -19.60 3.03
CA GLU A 104 -25.91 -19.43 2.16
C GLU A 104 -26.96 -18.47 2.73
N SER A 105 -26.99 -18.28 4.05
CA SER A 105 -27.91 -17.33 4.70
C SER A 105 -27.37 -15.91 4.79
N ALA A 106 -26.14 -15.64 4.32
CA ALA A 106 -25.63 -14.28 4.20
C ALA A 106 -26.43 -13.51 3.14
N ARG A 107 -26.99 -12.36 3.53
CA ARG A 107 -27.85 -11.53 2.68
C ARG A 107 -27.07 -10.47 1.91
N THR A 108 -25.83 -10.20 2.33
CA THR A 108 -24.92 -9.25 1.71
C THR A 108 -23.53 -9.86 1.58
N LEU A 109 -22.72 -9.31 0.66
CA LEU A 109 -21.31 -9.70 0.52
C LEU A 109 -20.53 -9.43 1.82
N ASP A 110 -20.82 -8.33 2.51
CA ASP A 110 -20.16 -7.98 3.77
C ASP A 110 -20.52 -8.96 4.91
N GLU A 111 -21.77 -9.43 4.98
CA GLU A 111 -22.17 -10.48 5.93
C GLU A 111 -21.47 -11.81 5.64
N LEU A 112 -21.31 -12.15 4.37
CA LEU A 112 -20.62 -13.36 3.94
C LEU A 112 -19.13 -13.30 4.32
N LEU A 113 -18.47 -12.17 4.04
CA LEU A 113 -17.06 -11.94 4.38
C LEU A 113 -16.84 -11.96 5.89
N ALA A 114 -17.69 -11.30 6.68
CA ALA A 114 -17.59 -11.31 8.14
C ALA A 114 -17.75 -12.72 8.73
N ARG A 115 -18.62 -13.55 8.13
CA ARG A 115 -18.79 -14.95 8.53
C ARG A 115 -17.56 -15.78 8.17
N ILE A 116 -17.00 -15.62 6.97
CA ILE A 116 -15.74 -16.28 6.55
C ILE A 116 -14.60 -15.91 7.51
N ASP A 117 -14.48 -14.64 7.87
CA ASP A 117 -13.40 -14.12 8.71
C ASP A 117 -13.43 -14.66 10.15
N ALA A 118 -14.64 -14.93 10.69
CA ALA A 118 -14.83 -15.56 11.99
C ALA A 118 -14.50 -17.06 12.01
N MET A 119 -14.41 -17.71 10.84
CA MET A 119 -14.30 -19.16 10.71
C MET A 119 -12.92 -19.65 10.23
N MET A 120 -11.97 -18.76 9.93
CA MET A 120 -10.58 -19.11 9.66
C MET A 120 -9.73 -18.93 10.94
N PRO A 121 -9.17 -20.00 11.54
CA PRO A 121 -8.16 -19.81 12.57
C PRO A 121 -6.96 -19.14 11.92
N SER A 122 -6.51 -18.04 12.50
CA SER A 122 -5.40 -17.24 11.99
C SER A 122 -4.14 -17.56 12.79
N PRO A 123 -3.20 -18.38 12.31
CA PRO A 123 -1.93 -18.51 13.01
C PRO A 123 -1.09 -17.24 12.83
N GLU A 124 -1.09 -16.63 11.64
CA GLU A 124 -0.35 -15.40 11.34
C GLU A 124 -1.07 -14.71 10.17
N ARG A 125 -1.97 -13.76 10.44
CA ARG A 125 -2.55 -12.96 9.35
C ARG A 125 -1.40 -12.38 8.53
N VAL A 126 -1.48 -12.52 7.21
CA VAL A 126 -0.51 -11.93 6.28
C VAL A 126 -0.32 -10.47 6.70
N ALA A 127 0.94 -10.07 6.75
CA ALA A 127 1.28 -8.74 7.17
C ALA A 127 0.62 -7.69 6.25
N PRO A 128 0.43 -6.45 6.73
CA PRO A 128 -0.14 -5.42 5.88
C PRO A 128 0.73 -5.20 4.63
N PHE A 129 0.09 -4.67 3.59
CA PHE A 129 0.69 -4.58 2.25
C PHE A 129 2.00 -3.78 2.21
N GLU A 130 2.81 -4.10 1.21
CA GLU A 130 4.02 -3.34 0.88
C GLU A 130 3.68 -2.29 -0.19
N ALA A 131 4.25 -1.10 -0.06
CA ALA A 131 4.13 -0.03 -1.06
C ALA A 131 5.52 0.44 -1.48
N LEU A 132 5.90 0.18 -2.73
CA LEU A 132 7.12 0.65 -3.36
C LEU A 132 6.74 1.78 -4.31
N THR A 133 7.06 3.02 -3.95
CA THR A 133 6.61 4.19 -4.68
C THR A 133 7.77 4.92 -5.34
N SER A 134 7.56 5.36 -6.58
CA SER A 134 8.55 6.10 -7.39
C SER A 134 8.94 7.47 -6.82
N THR A 135 8.12 8.02 -5.92
CA THR A 135 8.28 9.37 -5.37
C THR A 135 7.81 9.45 -3.93
N THR A 136 8.45 10.32 -3.15
CA THR A 136 7.87 10.85 -1.91
C THR A 136 6.70 11.79 -2.19
N THR A 137 6.06 12.32 -1.14
CA THR A 137 5.00 13.32 -1.23
C THR A 137 5.43 14.64 -1.92
N ALA A 138 6.73 14.93 -1.94
CA ALA A 138 7.29 16.20 -2.42
C ALA A 138 7.71 16.18 -3.91
N GLU A 139 7.70 15.02 -4.58
CA GLU A 139 8.31 14.86 -5.90
C GLU A 139 7.38 14.31 -6.98
N TYR A 140 7.73 14.61 -8.23
CA TYR A 140 7.03 14.14 -9.41
C TYR A 140 7.81 13.01 -10.06
N SER A 141 7.10 11.96 -10.49
CA SER A 141 7.68 10.91 -11.30
C SER A 141 7.59 11.29 -12.78
N ARG A 142 8.58 10.88 -13.56
CA ARG A 142 8.60 10.90 -15.02
C ARG A 142 8.74 9.49 -15.60
N GLY A 143 8.36 8.47 -14.83
CA GLY A 143 8.51 7.06 -15.20
C GLY A 143 9.91 6.51 -14.93
N GLU A 144 10.66 7.11 -14.00
CA GLU A 144 12.04 6.66 -13.71
C GLU A 144 12.08 5.33 -12.97
N LEU A 145 11.08 5.02 -12.13
CA LEU A 145 11.06 3.80 -11.34
C LEU A 145 11.07 2.59 -12.26
N GLU A 146 10.13 2.51 -13.21
CA GLU A 146 10.07 1.38 -14.15
C GLU A 146 11.35 1.24 -14.99
N GLN A 147 11.95 2.35 -15.40
CA GLN A 147 13.21 2.33 -16.14
C GLN A 147 14.34 1.75 -15.31
N ASP A 148 14.43 2.14 -14.03
CA ASP A 148 15.45 1.63 -13.11
C ASP A 148 15.20 0.17 -12.73
N VAL A 149 13.96 -0.24 -12.47
CA VAL A 149 13.59 -1.66 -12.27
C VAL A 149 14.02 -2.47 -13.49
N MET A 150 13.72 -2.00 -14.70
CA MET A 150 14.12 -2.70 -15.93
C MET A 150 15.62 -2.72 -16.18
N ARG A 151 16.35 -1.72 -15.69
CA ARG A 151 17.80 -1.69 -15.74
C ARG A 151 18.39 -2.71 -14.75
N LEU A 152 17.89 -2.72 -13.52
CA LEU A 152 18.33 -3.62 -12.45
C LEU A 152 18.02 -5.07 -12.80
N TRP A 153 16.79 -5.37 -13.21
CA TRP A 153 16.37 -6.69 -13.70
C TRP A 153 17.30 -7.21 -14.81
N ARG A 154 17.59 -6.40 -15.84
CA ARG A 154 18.47 -6.82 -16.95
C ARG A 154 19.93 -6.96 -16.57
N ARG A 155 20.48 -6.01 -15.82
CA ARG A 155 21.93 -5.91 -15.57
C ARG A 155 22.38 -6.74 -14.38
N GLU A 156 21.57 -6.76 -13.33
CA GLU A 156 21.90 -7.41 -12.06
C GLU A 156 21.15 -8.76 -11.92
N GLN A 157 20.31 -9.14 -12.88
CA GLN A 157 19.56 -10.41 -12.89
C GLN A 157 18.71 -10.59 -11.62
N LEU A 158 18.24 -9.49 -11.05
CA LEU A 158 17.30 -9.49 -9.93
C LEU A 158 15.90 -9.82 -10.44
N ASP A 159 15.10 -10.49 -9.61
CA ASP A 159 13.66 -10.55 -9.80
C ASP A 159 13.04 -9.14 -9.73
N PHE A 160 11.82 -8.97 -10.21
CA PHE A 160 11.13 -7.69 -10.43
C PHE A 160 10.86 -7.00 -9.10
N THR A 161 10.41 -7.72 -8.08
CA THR A 161 10.14 -7.17 -6.75
C THR A 161 11.45 -6.71 -6.10
N SER A 162 12.51 -7.53 -6.17
CA SER A 162 13.86 -7.19 -5.70
C SER A 162 14.46 -6.01 -6.46
N ALA A 163 14.23 -5.91 -7.77
CA ALA A 163 14.65 -4.78 -8.59
C ALA A 163 13.85 -3.50 -8.24
N ALA A 164 12.55 -3.61 -7.99
CA ALA A 164 11.72 -2.51 -7.50
C ALA A 164 12.20 -2.01 -6.14
N LEU A 165 12.43 -2.93 -5.20
CA LEU A 165 12.93 -2.63 -3.87
C LEU A 165 14.30 -1.95 -3.94
N ARG A 166 15.26 -2.53 -4.67
CA ARG A 166 16.59 -1.93 -4.83
C ARG A 166 16.56 -0.59 -5.58
N SER A 167 15.55 -0.37 -6.43
CA SER A 167 15.37 0.93 -7.09
C SER A 167 14.93 2.00 -6.10
N VAL A 168 14.06 1.67 -5.13
CA VAL A 168 13.59 2.65 -4.14
C VAL A 168 14.56 2.80 -2.96
N ASP A 169 15.36 1.77 -2.64
CA ASP A 169 16.42 1.84 -1.62
C ASP A 169 17.70 2.53 -2.12
N ALA A 170 17.82 2.79 -3.42
CA ALA A 170 19.02 3.39 -3.98
C ALA A 170 19.17 4.85 -3.51
N PRO A 171 20.33 5.25 -2.97
CA PRO A 171 20.52 6.60 -2.46
C PRO A 171 20.30 7.66 -3.55
N ALA A 172 19.45 8.64 -3.25
CA ALA A 172 19.06 9.76 -4.11
C ALA A 172 20.23 10.49 -4.80
N THR A 173 21.39 10.51 -4.15
CA THR A 173 22.57 11.31 -4.51
C THR A 173 23.28 10.84 -5.78
N ALA A 174 23.01 9.64 -6.29
CA ALA A 174 23.75 9.13 -7.45
C ALA A 174 23.35 9.80 -8.79
N ARG A 175 22.16 10.42 -8.93
CA ARG A 175 21.63 10.79 -10.26
C ARG A 175 20.72 12.03 -10.37
N GLY A 176 20.45 12.77 -9.29
CA GLY A 176 19.52 13.92 -9.35
C GLY A 176 18.10 13.52 -9.77
N ARG A 177 17.66 12.33 -9.37
CA ARG A 177 16.37 11.72 -9.72
C ARG A 177 15.38 11.81 -8.57
N ALA A 178 14.11 11.50 -8.85
CA ALA A 178 13.10 11.31 -7.83
C ALA A 178 13.56 10.26 -6.80
N ILE A 179 13.33 10.57 -5.54
CA ILE A 179 13.55 9.75 -4.36
C ILE A 179 12.34 8.83 -4.25
N GLY A 180 12.56 7.57 -4.63
CA GLY A 180 11.60 6.51 -4.35
C GLY A 180 11.48 6.31 -2.84
N THR A 181 10.35 5.82 -2.39
CA THR A 181 10.17 5.49 -0.97
C THR A 181 9.36 4.21 -0.82
N ARG A 182 9.65 3.45 0.23
CA ARG A 182 9.04 2.15 0.48
C ARG A 182 8.27 2.12 1.79
N GLY A 183 7.27 1.26 1.86
CA GLY A 183 6.64 0.84 3.10
C GLY A 183 7.48 -0.20 3.87
N PRO A 184 7.01 -0.59 5.07
CA PRO A 184 7.63 -1.64 5.87
C PRO A 184 7.54 -3.00 5.18
N ARG A 185 8.60 -3.81 5.31
CA ARG A 185 8.66 -5.19 4.82
C ARG A 185 8.51 -6.17 5.97
N PHE A 186 7.36 -6.82 6.06
CA PHE A 186 7.08 -7.73 7.17
C PHE A 186 7.47 -9.19 6.91
N GLN A 187 7.61 -9.57 5.64
CA GLN A 187 7.86 -10.96 5.24
C GLN A 187 8.97 -11.01 4.17
N PRO A 188 10.16 -10.44 4.43
CA PRO A 188 11.18 -10.25 3.40
C PRO A 188 11.74 -11.55 2.82
N ASP A 189 11.72 -12.64 3.60
CA ASP A 189 12.27 -13.95 3.26
C ASP A 189 11.18 -15.02 3.06
N ARG A 190 9.91 -14.61 2.95
CA ARG A 190 8.82 -15.57 2.81
C ARG A 190 8.81 -16.17 1.41
N GLU A 191 8.82 -17.50 1.37
CA GLU A 191 8.51 -18.23 0.15
C GLU A 191 6.99 -18.22 -0.09
N TYR A 192 6.58 -17.81 -1.28
CA TYR A 192 5.17 -17.77 -1.69
C TYR A 192 4.85 -18.98 -2.56
N ALA A 193 3.72 -19.63 -2.29
CA ALA A 193 3.30 -20.81 -3.03
C ALA A 193 2.91 -20.51 -4.48
N LEU A 194 2.35 -19.31 -4.71
CA LEU A 194 2.02 -18.79 -6.03
C LEU A 194 2.33 -17.30 -6.08
N ARG A 195 2.94 -16.85 -7.19
CA ARG A 195 3.17 -15.43 -7.45
C ARG A 195 2.42 -14.98 -8.70
N ARG A 196 1.78 -13.82 -8.63
CA ARG A 196 1.05 -13.22 -9.76
C ARG A 196 1.31 -11.73 -9.84
N THR A 197 0.99 -11.17 -10.99
CA THR A 197 1.03 -9.73 -11.14
C THR A 197 -0.24 -9.17 -11.80
N VAL A 198 -0.65 -8.00 -11.33
CA VAL A 198 -1.73 -7.19 -11.91
C VAL A 198 -1.11 -5.87 -12.37
N ASN A 199 -1.07 -5.65 -13.68
CA ASN A 199 -0.43 -4.48 -14.27
C ASN A 199 -1.48 -3.50 -14.78
N LEU A 200 -1.50 -2.32 -14.20
CA LEU A 200 -2.48 -1.27 -14.48
C LEU A 200 -1.79 -0.10 -15.17
N PHE A 201 -2.04 0.05 -16.47
CA PHE A 201 -1.42 1.10 -17.28
C PHE A 201 -2.48 2.13 -17.65
N ALA A 202 -2.46 3.31 -17.05
CA ALA A 202 -3.36 4.40 -17.40
C ALA A 202 -2.60 5.42 -18.26
N ALA A 203 -2.82 5.36 -19.59
CA ALA A 203 -2.07 6.15 -20.56
C ALA A 203 -2.92 7.21 -21.26
N ASP A 204 -4.14 6.87 -21.66
CA ASP A 204 -5.00 7.71 -22.50
C ASP A 204 -6.16 8.25 -21.66
N TYR A 205 -6.06 9.51 -21.23
CA TYR A 205 -7.00 10.10 -20.27
C TYR A 205 -8.11 10.88 -20.97
N ARG A 206 -9.36 10.68 -20.54
CA ARG A 206 -10.50 11.49 -21.02
C ARG A 206 -10.36 12.96 -20.63
N ARG A 207 -9.75 13.21 -19.48
CA ARG A 207 -9.48 14.52 -18.90
C ARG A 207 -8.07 14.48 -18.31
N GLY A 208 -7.18 15.33 -18.81
CA GLY A 208 -5.78 15.36 -18.40
C GLY A 208 -4.83 15.25 -19.58
N ALA A 209 -3.55 15.10 -19.28
CA ALA A 209 -2.53 14.88 -20.30
C ALA A 209 -2.33 13.37 -20.52
N ASP A 210 -2.24 12.93 -21.76
CA ASP A 210 -1.89 11.55 -22.06
C ASP A 210 -0.43 11.26 -21.67
N LEU A 211 -0.15 9.99 -21.41
CA LEU A 211 1.16 9.48 -21.01
C LEU A 211 1.68 8.50 -22.07
N PRO A 212 2.27 9.00 -23.18
CA PRO A 212 2.73 8.16 -24.29
C PRO A 212 3.85 7.19 -23.90
N ASP A 213 4.62 7.50 -22.85
CA ASP A 213 5.62 6.58 -22.30
C ASP A 213 4.95 5.38 -21.60
N VAL A 214 3.85 5.61 -20.87
CA VAL A 214 3.02 4.54 -20.27
C VAL A 214 2.38 3.68 -21.37
N ALA A 215 1.88 4.28 -22.45
CA ALA A 215 1.38 3.52 -23.59
C ALA A 215 2.47 2.64 -24.23
N ARG A 216 3.74 3.09 -24.20
CA ARG A 216 4.88 2.34 -24.76
C ARG A 216 5.23 1.11 -23.92
N ILE A 217 5.29 1.25 -22.60
CA ILE A 217 5.59 0.12 -21.69
C ILE A 217 4.44 -0.88 -21.63
N ALA A 218 3.19 -0.45 -21.83
CA ALA A 218 2.01 -1.31 -21.76
C ALA A 218 1.93 -2.31 -22.93
N ARG A 219 2.63 -2.03 -24.05
CA ARG A 219 2.64 -2.90 -25.23
C ARG A 219 3.11 -4.31 -24.84
N ARG A 220 2.36 -5.34 -25.27
CA ARG A 220 2.64 -6.75 -24.97
C ARG A 220 4.11 -7.16 -25.19
N GLY A 221 4.77 -6.62 -26.21
CA GLY A 221 6.17 -6.93 -26.54
C GLY A 221 7.22 -6.09 -25.80
N SER A 222 6.83 -5.16 -24.92
CA SER A 222 7.78 -4.27 -24.24
C SER A 222 8.73 -5.07 -23.33
N PRO A 223 9.95 -4.58 -23.08
CA PRO A 223 10.86 -5.20 -22.12
C PRO A 223 10.22 -5.38 -20.73
N PHE A 224 9.41 -4.41 -20.30
CA PHE A 224 8.67 -4.44 -19.03
C PHE A 224 7.70 -5.62 -18.95
N ARG A 225 6.81 -5.74 -19.95
CA ARG A 225 5.86 -6.85 -20.07
C ARG A 225 6.53 -8.21 -20.25
N ARG A 226 7.77 -8.26 -20.76
CA ARG A 226 8.53 -9.51 -20.86
C ARG A 226 9.16 -9.91 -19.52
N ALA A 227 9.68 -8.95 -18.76
CA ALA A 227 10.23 -9.20 -17.43
C ALA A 227 9.17 -9.81 -16.52
N LEU A 228 7.99 -9.19 -16.45
CA LEU A 228 6.87 -9.66 -15.64
C LEU A 228 6.41 -11.08 -16.02
N ARG A 229 6.25 -11.38 -17.31
CA ARG A 229 5.87 -12.73 -17.75
C ARG A 229 6.93 -13.80 -17.52
N GLY A 230 8.19 -13.40 -17.40
CA GLY A 230 9.28 -14.33 -17.14
C GLY A 230 9.36 -14.77 -15.68
N GLU A 231 8.73 -14.01 -14.78
CA GLU A 231 8.86 -14.20 -13.34
C GLU A 231 7.58 -14.65 -12.66
N PHE A 232 6.43 -14.16 -13.11
CA PHE A 232 5.14 -14.48 -12.50
C PHE A 232 4.43 -15.58 -13.28
N GLU A 233 3.82 -16.51 -12.54
CA GLU A 233 3.08 -17.65 -13.07
C GLU A 233 1.87 -17.21 -13.89
N ARG A 234 1.26 -16.09 -13.50
CA ARG A 234 0.18 -15.45 -14.24
C ARG A 234 0.29 -13.94 -14.19
N GLU A 235 0.04 -13.36 -15.36
CA GLU A 235 0.00 -11.92 -15.57
C GLU A 235 -1.40 -11.48 -16.00
N THR A 236 -1.99 -10.58 -15.22
CA THR A 236 -3.18 -9.81 -15.62
C THR A 236 -2.72 -8.41 -15.99
N SER A 237 -3.15 -7.86 -17.13
CA SER A 237 -2.82 -6.49 -17.48
C SER A 237 -4.01 -5.76 -18.05
N VAL A 238 -4.25 -4.55 -17.56
CA VAL A 238 -5.35 -3.69 -17.98
C VAL A 238 -4.77 -2.38 -18.48
N LEU A 239 -5.05 -2.08 -19.75
CA LEU A 239 -4.69 -0.82 -20.39
C LEU A 239 -5.88 0.13 -20.29
N ASN A 240 -5.61 1.35 -19.87
CA ASN A 240 -6.54 2.44 -19.66
C ASN A 240 -7.73 2.07 -18.75
N PRO A 241 -7.50 1.54 -17.53
CA PRO A 241 -8.59 1.21 -16.63
C PRO A 241 -9.28 2.49 -16.09
N PRO A 242 -10.62 2.58 -16.06
CA PRO A 242 -11.33 3.50 -15.17
C PRO A 242 -11.09 3.13 -13.70
N ALA A 243 -11.33 4.07 -12.78
CA ALA A 243 -11.03 3.86 -11.36
C ALA A 243 -11.74 2.63 -10.75
N ALA A 244 -13.00 2.37 -11.15
CA ALA A 244 -13.74 1.19 -10.70
C ALA A 244 -13.09 -0.13 -11.19
N GLN A 245 -12.52 -0.14 -12.39
CA GLN A 245 -11.87 -1.34 -12.94
C GLN A 245 -10.53 -1.62 -12.26
N ILE A 246 -9.81 -0.60 -11.78
CA ILE A 246 -8.58 -0.77 -11.00
C ILE A 246 -8.87 -1.66 -9.78
N THR A 247 -9.87 -1.27 -8.97
CA THR A 247 -10.20 -2.01 -7.74
C THR A 247 -10.78 -3.38 -8.03
N SER A 248 -11.67 -3.51 -9.02
CA SER A 248 -12.27 -4.80 -9.38
C SER A 248 -11.25 -5.79 -9.94
N SER A 249 -10.23 -5.31 -10.68
CA SER A 249 -9.19 -6.18 -11.25
C SER A 249 -8.28 -6.76 -10.17
N VAL A 250 -7.90 -5.95 -9.17
CA VAL A 250 -7.10 -6.42 -8.03
C VAL A 250 -7.93 -7.39 -7.19
N ARG A 251 -9.19 -7.07 -6.88
CA ARG A 251 -10.09 -7.96 -6.13
C ARG A 251 -10.32 -9.30 -6.83
N GLY A 252 -10.56 -9.29 -8.13
CA GLY A 252 -10.70 -10.51 -8.92
C GLY A 252 -9.44 -11.37 -8.87
N ALA A 253 -8.25 -10.75 -8.97
CA ALA A 253 -6.98 -11.47 -8.89
C ALA A 253 -6.74 -12.11 -7.51
N ILE A 254 -7.15 -11.45 -6.42
CA ILE A 254 -7.09 -12.01 -5.06
C ILE A 254 -7.93 -13.29 -4.96
N ILE A 255 -9.20 -13.23 -5.39
CA ILE A 255 -10.12 -14.38 -5.33
C ILE A 255 -9.60 -15.52 -6.22
N ASP A 256 -9.18 -15.20 -7.44
CA ASP A 256 -8.62 -16.19 -8.37
C ASP A 256 -7.39 -16.88 -7.79
N MET A 257 -6.45 -16.11 -7.20
CA MET A 257 -5.27 -16.67 -6.54
C MET A 257 -5.64 -17.60 -5.40
N TRP A 258 -6.50 -17.13 -4.49
CA TRP A 258 -6.90 -17.91 -3.34
C TRP A 258 -7.57 -19.23 -3.72
N SER A 259 -8.38 -19.22 -4.79
CA SER A 259 -9.03 -20.43 -5.30
C SER A 259 -8.07 -21.54 -5.71
N GLU A 260 -6.80 -21.19 -5.97
CA GLU A 260 -5.73 -22.06 -6.44
C GLU A 260 -4.66 -22.33 -5.37
N LEU A 261 -4.70 -21.63 -4.23
CA LEU A 261 -3.78 -21.87 -3.12
C LEU A 261 -4.18 -23.14 -2.36
N ASP A 262 -3.17 -23.92 -1.97
CA ASP A 262 -3.38 -25.00 -1.01
C ASP A 262 -3.69 -24.41 0.38
N PRO A 263 -4.57 -25.05 1.18
CA PRO A 263 -4.89 -24.58 2.52
C PRO A 263 -3.66 -24.34 3.40
N GLY A 264 -3.57 -23.14 3.99
CA GLY A 264 -2.45 -22.74 4.86
C GLY A 264 -1.22 -22.20 4.13
N THR A 265 -1.21 -22.20 2.79
CA THR A 265 -0.17 -21.52 2.00
C THR A 265 -0.53 -20.05 1.76
N VAL A 266 0.48 -19.24 1.40
CA VAL A 266 0.31 -17.82 1.10
C VAL A 266 0.76 -17.54 -0.32
N GLY A 267 -0.04 -16.79 -1.07
CA GLY A 267 0.31 -16.29 -2.40
C GLY A 267 0.74 -14.82 -2.37
N GLU A 268 1.39 -14.36 -3.43
CA GLU A 268 1.80 -12.96 -3.61
C GLU A 268 1.21 -12.37 -4.89
N ILE A 269 0.51 -11.24 -4.79
CA ILE A 269 0.14 -10.42 -5.94
C ILE A 269 0.95 -9.12 -5.93
N VAL A 270 1.78 -8.95 -6.96
CA VAL A 270 2.46 -7.69 -7.25
C VAL A 270 1.58 -6.83 -8.15
N VAL A 271 1.00 -5.76 -7.60
CA VAL A 271 0.18 -4.81 -8.33
C VAL A 271 1.06 -3.66 -8.82
N THR A 272 1.27 -3.56 -10.13
CA THR A 272 1.98 -2.41 -10.73
C THR A 272 0.98 -1.38 -11.22
N PHE A 273 1.26 -0.10 -10.97
CA PHE A 273 0.47 1.00 -11.53
C PHE A 273 1.38 2.05 -12.16
N SER A 274 1.05 2.41 -13.40
CA SER A 274 1.74 3.43 -14.19
C SER A 274 0.69 4.44 -14.67
N GLY A 275 0.78 5.68 -14.21
CA GLY A 275 -0.23 6.69 -14.58
C GLY A 275 -0.15 7.98 -13.78
N HIS A 276 -1.20 8.79 -13.89
CA HIS A 276 -1.40 9.96 -13.03
C HIS A 276 -1.83 9.55 -11.62
N GLY A 277 -1.39 10.36 -10.67
CA GLY A 277 -1.66 10.21 -9.25
C GLY A 277 -1.04 11.36 -8.47
N GLY A 278 -1.25 11.34 -7.15
CA GLY A 278 -0.60 12.27 -6.24
C GLY A 278 -1.34 12.41 -4.93
N GLY A 279 -0.66 12.84 -3.87
CA GLY A 279 -1.34 13.13 -2.61
C GLY A 279 -2.06 11.93 -1.99
N GLY A 280 -1.65 10.70 -2.31
CA GLY A 280 -2.25 9.48 -1.76
C GLY A 280 -3.33 8.83 -2.61
N TRP A 281 -3.41 9.14 -3.88
CA TRP A 281 -4.32 8.47 -4.81
C TRP A 281 -3.66 8.18 -6.16
N ILE A 282 -4.26 7.25 -6.90
CA ILE A 282 -3.98 6.96 -8.31
C ILE A 282 -5.24 7.22 -9.14
N SER A 283 -5.11 7.66 -10.39
CA SER A 283 -6.25 8.03 -11.23
C SER A 283 -6.50 7.03 -12.35
N GLY A 284 -7.76 6.62 -12.48
CA GLY A 284 -8.26 5.94 -13.67
C GLY A 284 -8.37 6.90 -14.85
N VAL A 285 -8.44 6.36 -16.07
CA VAL A 285 -8.51 7.20 -17.29
C VAL A 285 -9.80 8.02 -17.42
N ASP A 286 -10.81 7.69 -16.63
CA ASP A 286 -12.05 8.44 -16.48
C ASP A 286 -11.90 9.71 -15.62
N GLY A 287 -10.76 9.90 -14.97
CA GLY A 287 -10.46 11.03 -14.09
C GLY A 287 -10.91 10.81 -12.64
N GLU A 288 -11.62 9.72 -12.36
CA GLU A 288 -11.92 9.28 -11.01
C GLU A 288 -10.64 8.72 -10.35
N THR A 289 -10.62 8.70 -9.01
CA THR A 289 -9.43 8.33 -8.24
C THR A 289 -9.68 7.11 -7.36
N VAL A 290 -8.61 6.35 -7.15
CA VAL A 290 -8.52 5.30 -6.12
C VAL A 290 -7.59 5.82 -5.04
N SER A 291 -8.15 6.07 -3.86
CA SER A 291 -7.44 6.56 -2.69
C SER A 291 -6.60 5.47 -2.02
N GLY A 292 -5.60 5.89 -1.24
CA GLY A 292 -4.79 4.99 -0.42
C GLY A 292 -5.63 4.15 0.54
N ASN A 293 -6.73 4.68 1.08
CA ASN A 293 -7.66 3.90 1.92
C ASN A 293 -8.31 2.75 1.15
N GLN A 294 -8.70 2.98 -0.11
CA GLN A 294 -9.24 1.90 -0.96
C GLN A 294 -8.16 0.86 -1.29
N LEU A 295 -6.89 1.27 -1.44
CA LEU A 295 -5.78 0.32 -1.58
C LEU A 295 -5.56 -0.49 -0.29
N ALA A 296 -5.66 0.14 0.88
CA ALA A 296 -5.61 -0.54 2.18
C ALA A 296 -6.80 -1.49 2.40
N GLU A 297 -7.99 -1.14 1.91
CA GLU A 297 -9.15 -2.06 1.89
C GLU A 297 -8.88 -3.29 1.02
N LEU A 298 -8.28 -3.11 -0.15
CA LEU A 298 -7.86 -4.24 -1.00
C LEU A 298 -6.81 -5.11 -0.29
N ALA A 299 -5.87 -4.50 0.42
CA ALA A 299 -4.84 -5.22 1.19
C ALA A 299 -5.43 -6.02 2.35
N ARG A 300 -6.34 -5.43 3.13
CA ARG A 300 -7.05 -6.15 4.19
C ARG A 300 -7.84 -7.33 3.62
N HIS A 301 -8.57 -7.09 2.53
CA HIS A 301 -9.26 -8.15 1.81
C HIS A 301 -8.30 -9.26 1.35
N ALA A 302 -7.15 -8.92 0.76
CA ALA A 302 -6.15 -9.91 0.35
C ALA A 302 -5.63 -10.74 1.53
N ALA A 303 -5.36 -10.09 2.68
CA ALA A 303 -4.91 -10.78 3.88
C ALA A 303 -5.95 -11.79 4.39
N ASP A 304 -7.24 -11.46 4.30
CA ASP A 304 -8.34 -12.39 4.63
C ASP A 304 -8.35 -13.63 3.71
N PHE A 305 -7.75 -13.53 2.52
CA PHE A 305 -7.58 -14.60 1.54
C PHE A 305 -6.16 -15.20 1.53
N ASN A 306 -5.34 -15.01 2.56
CA ASN A 306 -3.94 -15.47 2.59
C ASN A 306 -3.13 -15.03 1.36
N VAL A 307 -3.40 -13.83 0.85
CA VAL A 307 -2.68 -13.21 -0.27
C VAL A 307 -1.94 -11.98 0.24
N HIS A 308 -0.63 -11.94 0.00
CA HIS A 308 0.19 -10.74 0.21
C HIS A 308 0.08 -9.80 -0.98
N LEU A 309 -0.12 -8.51 -0.73
CA LEU A 309 -0.09 -7.48 -1.78
C LEU A 309 1.18 -6.65 -1.70
N VAL A 310 1.83 -6.49 -2.85
CA VAL A 310 2.93 -5.55 -3.06
C VAL A 310 2.50 -4.56 -4.14
N PHE A 311 2.35 -3.29 -3.78
CA PHE A 311 2.07 -2.22 -4.74
C PHE A 311 3.37 -1.59 -5.23
N VAL A 312 3.60 -1.60 -6.54
CA VAL A 312 4.71 -0.90 -7.20
C VAL A 312 4.14 0.25 -8.01
N LEU A 313 4.31 1.49 -7.52
CA LEU A 313 3.56 2.65 -7.99
C LEU A 313 4.50 3.67 -8.68
N ASP A 314 4.42 3.72 -10.00
CA ASP A 314 5.07 4.75 -10.81
C ASP A 314 4.09 5.88 -11.12
N THR A 315 4.03 6.84 -10.19
CA THR A 315 3.12 7.98 -10.24
C THR A 315 3.70 9.15 -9.44
N CYS A 316 3.30 10.36 -9.79
CA CYS A 316 3.69 11.57 -9.08
C CYS A 316 3.20 11.54 -7.63
N ARG A 317 3.99 12.08 -6.71
CA ARG A 317 3.66 12.34 -5.30
C ARG A 317 2.98 11.16 -4.60
N ALA A 318 3.53 9.97 -4.80
CA ALA A 318 2.96 8.69 -4.37
C ALA A 318 3.25 8.35 -2.89
N GLY A 319 4.24 9.01 -2.28
CA GLY A 319 4.67 8.78 -0.90
C GLY A 319 3.57 8.72 0.17
N PRO A 320 2.44 9.44 0.07
CA PRO A 320 1.33 9.27 1.01
C PRO A 320 0.76 7.84 1.04
N ILE A 321 0.86 7.06 -0.04
CA ILE A 321 0.44 5.65 -0.07
C ILE A 321 1.39 4.79 0.76
N THR A 322 2.69 5.11 0.77
CA THR A 322 3.66 4.51 1.70
C THR A 322 3.28 4.78 3.16
N THR A 323 2.83 5.99 3.48
CA THR A 323 2.33 6.28 4.83
C THR A 323 1.07 5.48 5.17
N VAL A 324 0.18 5.24 4.21
CA VAL A 324 -0.98 4.34 4.45
C VAL A 324 -0.51 2.93 4.78
N ALA A 325 0.49 2.39 4.08
CA ALA A 325 1.09 1.10 4.41
C ALA A 325 1.66 1.07 5.84
N GLN A 326 2.34 2.14 6.27
CA GLN A 326 2.83 2.30 7.65
C GLN A 326 1.69 2.37 8.69
N VAL A 327 0.55 2.98 8.35
CA VAL A 327 -0.61 3.00 9.25
C VAL A 327 -1.23 1.61 9.40
N GLU A 328 -1.36 0.85 8.31
CA GLU A 328 -1.86 -0.53 8.38
C GLU A 328 -0.90 -1.44 9.14
N ALA A 329 0.40 -1.24 8.97
CA ALA A 329 1.48 -1.81 9.79
C ALA A 329 1.27 -1.60 11.29
N ILE A 330 1.10 -0.35 11.71
CA ILE A 330 0.87 0.01 13.11
C ILE A 330 -0.39 -0.70 13.64
N ARG A 331 -1.50 -0.67 12.88
CA ARG A 331 -2.76 -1.34 13.26
C ARG A 331 -2.58 -2.84 13.45
N SER A 332 -1.83 -3.48 12.56
CA SER A 332 -1.53 -4.92 12.65
C SER A 332 -0.70 -5.25 13.90
N LEU A 333 0.33 -4.44 14.20
CA LEU A 333 1.13 -4.59 15.42
C LEU A 333 0.28 -4.38 16.68
N ASP A 334 -0.54 -3.33 16.73
CA ASP A 334 -1.47 -3.08 17.86
C ASP A 334 -2.39 -4.28 18.12
N ALA A 335 -2.96 -4.86 17.06
CA ALA A 335 -3.84 -6.03 17.17
C ALA A 335 -3.10 -7.27 17.71
N ARG A 336 -1.80 -7.43 17.42
CA ARG A 336 -0.96 -8.50 17.96
C ARG A 336 -0.59 -8.23 19.42
N LEU A 337 -0.21 -7.00 19.76
CA LEU A 337 0.12 -6.59 21.13
C LEU A 337 -1.05 -6.80 22.09
N ALA A 338 -2.28 -6.54 21.63
CA ALA A 338 -3.49 -6.77 22.41
C ALA A 338 -3.68 -8.23 22.85
N ARG A 339 -3.01 -9.19 22.19
CA ARG A 339 -3.05 -10.63 22.52
C ARG A 339 -1.93 -11.06 23.47
N LEU A 340 -0.93 -10.22 23.72
CA LEU A 340 0.16 -10.52 24.65
C LEU A 340 -0.27 -10.33 26.12
N PRO A 341 0.33 -11.08 27.07
CA PRO A 341 0.21 -10.81 28.50
C PRO A 341 0.63 -9.39 28.86
N GLU A 342 -0.03 -8.78 29.84
CA GLU A 342 0.18 -7.38 30.24
C GLU A 342 1.65 -7.05 30.58
N GLY A 343 2.35 -7.97 31.25
CA GLY A 343 3.77 -7.80 31.62
C GLY A 343 4.75 -7.71 30.45
N GLN A 344 4.39 -8.21 29.25
CA GLN A 344 5.22 -8.13 28.04
C GLN A 344 4.82 -6.94 27.15
N ARG A 345 3.67 -6.31 27.41
CA ARG A 345 3.04 -5.36 26.50
C ARG A 345 3.61 -3.94 26.60
N GLY A 346 3.91 -3.47 27.81
CA GLY A 346 4.26 -2.07 28.07
C GLY A 346 5.40 -1.49 27.22
N PRO A 347 6.59 -2.12 27.19
CA PRO A 347 7.71 -1.64 26.37
C PRO A 347 7.41 -1.62 24.86
N LEU A 348 6.67 -2.62 24.37
CA LEU A 348 6.32 -2.73 22.96
C LEU A 348 5.25 -1.71 22.55
N GLU A 349 4.24 -1.48 23.38
CA GLU A 349 3.24 -0.42 23.17
C GLU A 349 3.88 0.96 23.10
N ALA A 350 4.84 1.26 24.00
CA ALA A 350 5.54 2.53 23.98
C ALA A 350 6.27 2.75 22.64
N ARG A 351 6.92 1.71 22.10
CA ARG A 351 7.58 1.76 20.79
C ARG A 351 6.60 1.92 19.63
N VAL A 352 5.45 1.24 19.66
CA VAL A 352 4.41 1.43 18.64
C VAL A 352 3.86 2.86 18.67
N ARG A 353 3.60 3.42 19.86
CA ARG A 353 3.12 4.81 20.01
C ARG A 353 4.13 5.83 19.51
N GLU A 354 5.42 5.56 19.73
CA GLU A 354 6.50 6.40 19.21
C GLU A 354 6.56 6.36 17.67
N ILE A 355 6.47 5.18 17.07
CA ILE A 355 6.40 5.03 15.60
C ILE A 355 5.15 5.70 15.02
N GLU A 356 4.01 5.58 15.71
CA GLU A 356 2.77 6.24 15.33
C GLU A 356 2.91 7.77 15.35
N ARG A 357 3.59 8.32 16.37
CA ARG A 357 3.93 9.75 16.44
C ARG A 357 4.82 10.17 15.27
N LEU A 358 5.91 9.46 15.03
CA LEU A 358 6.84 9.75 13.91
C LEU A 358 6.12 9.71 12.56
N SER A 359 5.25 8.72 12.35
CA SER A 359 4.44 8.59 11.11
C SER A 359 3.51 9.77 10.90
N ARG A 360 2.85 10.26 11.95
CA ARG A 360 2.00 11.47 11.88
C ARG A 360 2.81 12.73 11.58
N GLU A 361 3.98 12.89 12.19
CA GLU A 361 4.86 14.04 11.95
C GLU A 361 5.41 14.03 10.52
N ALA A 362 5.87 12.88 10.02
CA ALA A 362 6.31 12.71 8.63
C ALA A 362 5.19 13.05 7.64
N TRP A 363 3.96 12.60 7.92
CA TRP A 363 2.79 12.96 7.13
C TRP A 363 2.57 14.49 7.06
N GLN A 364 2.65 15.18 8.21
CA GLN A 364 2.46 16.63 8.28
C GLN A 364 3.51 17.38 7.44
N VAL A 365 4.78 16.98 7.52
CA VAL A 365 5.85 17.55 6.68
C VAL A 365 5.56 17.28 5.20
N GLY A 366 5.10 16.07 4.86
CA GLY A 366 4.71 15.71 3.50
C GLY A 366 3.59 16.59 2.95
N GLN A 367 2.56 16.86 3.77
CA GLN A 367 1.47 17.77 3.40
C GLN A 367 1.97 19.21 3.20
N ALA A 368 2.84 19.70 4.09
CA ALA A 368 3.43 21.03 3.92
C ALA A 368 4.26 21.14 2.63
N ALA A 369 5.08 20.13 2.33
CA ALA A 369 5.87 20.07 1.08
C ALA A 369 4.97 19.99 -0.17
N PHE A 370 3.88 19.23 -0.11
CA PHE A 370 2.87 19.18 -1.18
C PHE A 370 2.29 20.57 -1.47
N VAL A 371 1.93 21.32 -0.42
CA VAL A 371 1.41 22.68 -0.54
C VAL A 371 2.47 23.61 -1.15
N VAL A 372 3.72 23.58 -0.68
CA VAL A 372 4.84 24.34 -1.26
C VAL A 372 4.93 24.09 -2.77
N GLY A 373 4.91 22.83 -3.19
CA GLY A 373 5.02 22.49 -4.61
C GLY A 373 3.83 22.96 -5.45
N ASN A 374 2.62 22.98 -4.91
CA ASN A 374 1.47 23.56 -5.61
C ASN A 374 1.56 25.08 -5.69
N ARG A 375 1.91 25.76 -4.60
CA ARG A 375 2.04 27.22 -4.57
C ARG A 375 3.15 27.72 -5.48
N ALA A 376 4.29 27.03 -5.53
CA ALA A 376 5.36 27.34 -6.47
C ALA A 376 4.88 27.26 -7.92
N ARG A 377 4.05 26.27 -8.25
CA ARG A 377 3.48 26.12 -9.60
C ARG A 377 2.49 27.23 -9.92
N ASP A 378 1.64 27.61 -8.97
CA ASP A 378 0.67 28.69 -9.13
C ASP A 378 1.38 30.04 -9.36
N ASP A 379 2.41 30.32 -8.55
CA ASP A 379 3.23 31.53 -8.65
C ASP A 379 3.93 31.64 -10.02
N VAL A 380 4.50 30.54 -10.52
CA VAL A 380 5.12 30.50 -11.86
C VAL A 380 4.09 30.71 -12.98
N ARG A 381 2.89 30.16 -12.84
CA ARG A 381 1.85 30.21 -13.90
C ARG A 381 1.12 31.55 -13.95
N ARG A 382 0.91 32.17 -12.79
CA ARG A 382 0.13 33.40 -12.63
C ARG A 382 0.80 34.28 -11.59
N PRO A 383 1.95 34.90 -11.87
CA PRO A 383 2.68 35.66 -10.85
C PRO A 383 1.80 36.77 -10.26
N SER A 384 1.68 36.80 -8.93
CA SER A 384 0.98 37.87 -8.18
C SER A 384 1.53 37.96 -6.77
N ASP A 385 1.40 39.12 -6.13
CA ASP A 385 1.82 39.31 -4.74
C ASP A 385 1.10 38.32 -3.79
N ASP A 386 -0.17 38.01 -4.07
CA ASP A 386 -0.95 37.02 -3.31
C ASP A 386 -0.39 35.60 -3.46
N HIS A 387 -0.04 35.18 -4.67
CA HIS A 387 0.57 33.86 -4.90
C HIS A 387 1.96 33.76 -4.28
N ARG A 388 2.76 34.82 -4.38
CA ARG A 388 4.07 34.89 -3.74
C ARG A 388 3.96 34.84 -2.22
N LEU A 389 3.01 35.57 -1.63
CA LEU A 389 2.74 35.52 -0.19
C LEU A 389 2.29 34.12 0.24
N ALA A 390 1.39 33.48 -0.52
CA ALA A 390 0.94 32.11 -0.24
C ALA A 390 2.09 31.09 -0.35
N TYR A 391 3.02 31.28 -1.29
CA TYR A 391 4.22 30.45 -1.40
C TYR A 391 5.16 30.64 -0.21
N VAL A 392 5.42 31.87 0.22
CA VAL A 392 6.22 32.18 1.41
C VAL A 392 5.60 31.59 2.67
N GLN A 393 4.28 31.70 2.85
CA GLN A 393 3.58 31.07 3.97
C GLN A 393 3.72 29.54 3.96
N ALA A 394 3.64 28.91 2.78
CA ALA A 394 3.85 27.48 2.65
C ALA A 394 5.28 27.06 3.04
N LEU A 395 6.29 27.83 2.65
CA LEU A 395 7.69 27.59 3.05
C LEU A 395 7.88 27.69 4.57
N LEU A 396 7.28 28.70 5.21
CA LEU A 396 7.35 28.85 6.67
C LEU A 396 6.68 27.69 7.40
N GLU A 397 5.55 27.20 6.90
CA GLU A 397 4.87 26.03 7.47
C GLU A 397 5.69 24.75 7.28
N LEU A 398 6.34 24.57 6.12
CA LEU A 398 7.28 23.47 5.88
C LEU A 398 8.46 23.51 6.87
N SER A 399 9.05 24.69 7.09
CA SER A 399 10.13 24.85 8.08
C SER A 399 9.64 24.51 9.49
N ARG A 400 8.46 25.03 9.88
CA ARG A 400 7.88 24.79 11.21
C ARG A 400 7.63 23.30 11.47
N THR A 401 6.98 22.62 10.52
CA THR A 401 6.66 21.20 10.64
C THR A 401 7.93 20.33 10.68
N ALA A 402 8.91 20.60 9.81
CA ALA A 402 10.19 19.89 9.83
C ALA A 402 10.98 20.12 11.14
N ASN A 403 10.92 21.32 11.72
CA ASN A 403 11.56 21.64 13.00
C ASN A 403 10.85 21.02 14.21
N ALA A 404 9.54 20.81 14.10
CA ALA A 404 8.76 20.12 15.11
C ALA A 404 9.03 18.62 15.12
N PHE A 405 9.50 18.04 14.01
CA PHE A 405 9.86 16.63 13.93
C PHE A 405 10.96 16.30 14.95
N ARG A 406 10.64 15.39 15.87
CA ARG A 406 11.58 14.90 16.89
C ARG A 406 11.95 13.46 16.56
N PRO A 407 13.22 13.16 16.21
CA PRO A 407 13.66 11.78 16.11
C PRO A 407 13.54 11.10 17.49
N PRO A 408 13.47 9.78 17.54
CA PRO A 408 13.36 9.04 18.79
C PRO A 408 14.58 9.27 19.69
N ASP A 409 14.33 9.54 20.98
CA ASP A 409 15.37 9.76 21.99
C ASP A 409 16.15 8.48 22.29
N ASP A 410 15.45 7.34 22.25
CA ASP A 410 16.03 6.03 22.47
C ASP A 410 16.43 5.36 21.15
N ARG A 411 17.75 5.24 20.95
CA ARG A 411 18.34 4.52 19.81
C ARG A 411 18.36 3.00 20.01
N SER A 412 17.97 2.48 21.18
CA SER A 412 18.13 1.07 21.54
C SER A 412 17.35 0.09 20.65
N GLY A 413 16.31 0.55 19.95
CA GLY A 413 15.52 -0.26 19.02
C GLY A 413 15.60 0.15 17.55
N LEU A 414 16.42 1.15 17.21
CA LEU A 414 16.53 1.71 15.86
C LEU A 414 17.99 1.82 15.46
N ALA A 415 18.31 1.46 14.21
CA ALA A 415 19.68 1.63 13.72
C ALA A 415 20.07 3.12 13.78
N ALA A 416 21.27 3.41 14.29
CA ALA A 416 21.78 4.78 14.43
C ALA A 416 21.87 5.52 13.07
N ALA A 417 22.23 4.80 12.01
CA ALA A 417 22.44 5.38 10.68
C ALA A 417 21.19 6.04 10.06
N PRO A 418 19.98 5.43 10.09
CA PRO A 418 18.74 6.11 9.72
C PRO A 418 18.48 7.42 10.46
N VAL A 419 18.71 7.46 11.78
CA VAL A 419 18.48 8.67 12.59
C VAL A 419 19.46 9.79 12.24
N ASP A 420 20.74 9.46 12.06
CA ASP A 420 21.76 10.45 11.68
C ASP A 420 21.49 11.01 10.27
N ARG A 421 21.07 10.17 9.31
CA ARG A 421 20.63 10.62 7.97
C ARG A 421 19.43 11.56 8.03
N LEU A 422 18.46 11.28 8.90
CA LEU A 422 17.29 12.13 9.10
C LEU A 422 17.67 13.51 9.65
N LEU A 423 18.56 13.56 10.64
CA LEU A 423 19.05 14.82 11.20
C LEU A 423 19.78 15.67 10.15
N GLU A 424 20.66 15.05 9.36
CA GLU A 424 21.35 15.72 8.27
C GLU A 424 20.36 16.23 7.19
N ALA A 425 19.38 15.42 6.81
CA ALA A 425 18.36 15.82 5.84
C ALA A 425 17.51 16.99 6.35
N ARG A 426 17.20 17.02 7.66
CA ARG A 426 16.48 18.15 8.29
C ARG A 426 17.28 19.45 8.21
N GLU A 427 18.56 19.41 8.53
CA GLU A 427 19.44 20.59 8.46
C GLU A 427 19.54 21.13 7.03
N ARG A 428 19.70 20.26 6.03
CA ARG A 428 19.70 20.66 4.62
C ARG A 428 18.38 21.31 4.21
N LEU A 429 17.25 20.71 4.59
CA LEU A 429 15.93 21.27 4.33
C LEU A 429 15.77 22.66 4.95
N GLN A 430 16.24 22.88 6.18
CA GLN A 430 16.19 24.20 6.82
C GLN A 430 16.99 25.24 6.02
N TRP A 431 18.21 24.90 5.59
CA TRP A 431 19.03 25.79 4.78
C TRP A 431 18.38 26.11 3.42
N ASP A 432 17.81 25.11 2.74
CA ASP A 432 17.09 25.33 1.47
C ASP A 432 15.82 26.17 1.65
N VAL A 433 15.11 26.06 2.77
CA VAL A 433 13.96 26.92 3.05
C VAL A 433 14.40 28.36 3.38
N LEU A 434 15.52 28.55 4.07
CA LEU A 434 16.06 29.90 4.33
C LEU A 434 16.53 30.58 3.04
N ALA A 435 17.22 29.82 2.17
CA ALA A 435 17.55 30.26 0.82
C ALA A 435 16.25 30.65 0.08
N ALA A 436 15.31 29.68 -0.03
CA ALA A 436 13.85 29.85 -0.17
C ALA A 436 13.32 31.28 -0.09
N LEU A 437 13.40 31.76 1.16
CA LEU A 437 12.79 32.98 1.62
C LEU A 437 13.62 34.21 1.27
N ALA A 438 14.94 34.06 1.11
CA ALA A 438 15.84 35.11 0.65
C ALA A 438 15.70 35.41 -0.86
N GLY A 439 14.99 34.56 -1.61
CA GLY A 439 14.60 34.83 -2.98
C GLY A 439 15.68 34.54 -4.01
N SER A 440 16.51 33.50 -3.81
CA SER A 440 17.57 33.13 -4.76
C SER A 440 17.04 32.36 -5.99
N GLY A 441 15.88 32.75 -6.54
CA GLY A 441 15.44 32.52 -7.94
C GLY A 441 15.37 31.08 -8.52
N ARG A 442 15.79 30.04 -7.80
CA ARG A 442 15.91 28.64 -8.29
C ARG A 442 15.35 27.59 -7.33
N GLU A 443 14.62 28.01 -6.32
CA GLU A 443 14.68 27.29 -5.04
C GLU A 443 13.55 26.29 -4.80
N ALA A 444 12.34 26.50 -5.32
CA ALA A 444 11.24 25.56 -5.05
C ALA A 444 11.58 24.11 -5.43
N PRO A 445 12.19 23.81 -6.60
CA PRO A 445 12.64 22.46 -6.92
C PRO A 445 13.75 21.95 -5.98
N SER A 446 14.61 22.83 -5.46
CA SER A 446 15.66 22.44 -4.49
C SER A 446 15.06 22.12 -3.13
N THR A 447 14.22 23.01 -2.59
CA THR A 447 13.50 22.81 -1.34
C THR A 447 12.66 21.54 -1.37
N LEU A 448 11.96 21.26 -2.47
CA LEU A 448 11.17 20.03 -2.61
C LEU A 448 12.05 18.77 -2.64
N ARG A 449 13.23 18.81 -3.27
CA ARG A 449 14.20 17.69 -3.21
C ARG A 449 14.71 17.45 -1.79
N CYS A 450 15.02 18.52 -1.06
CA CYS A 450 15.45 18.38 0.34
C CYS A 450 14.31 17.91 1.25
N ALA A 451 13.07 18.33 0.98
CA ALA A 451 11.88 17.81 1.67
C ALA A 451 11.66 16.33 1.35
N ALA A 452 11.84 15.91 0.10
CA ALA A 452 11.80 14.51 -0.28
C ALA A 452 12.86 13.69 0.45
N ALA A 453 14.11 14.17 0.51
CA ALA A 453 15.20 13.47 1.20
C ALA A 453 14.93 13.35 2.71
N PHE A 454 14.34 14.39 3.31
CA PHE A 454 13.89 14.33 4.70
C PHE A 454 12.79 13.28 4.91
N LEU A 455 11.76 13.28 4.07
CA LEU A 455 10.65 12.34 4.16
C LEU A 455 11.09 10.89 3.97
N ASP A 456 12.05 10.66 3.06
CA ASP A 456 12.64 9.36 2.84
C ASP A 456 13.42 8.87 4.06
N ALA A 457 14.27 9.71 4.63
CA ALA A 457 14.98 9.37 5.87
C ALA A 457 14.03 9.15 7.06
N ALA A 458 12.92 9.90 7.14
CA ALA A 458 11.90 9.68 8.16
C ALA A 458 11.17 8.33 7.95
N ASN A 459 10.82 8.01 6.70
CA ASN A 459 10.23 6.72 6.35
C ASN A 459 11.16 5.55 6.65
N ASP A 460 12.47 5.69 6.40
CA ASP A 460 13.48 4.69 6.76
C ASP A 460 13.49 4.41 8.27
N VAL A 461 13.45 5.45 9.11
CA VAL A 461 13.39 5.30 10.57
C VAL A 461 12.09 4.60 11.00
N ILE A 462 10.95 5.01 10.45
CA ILE A 462 9.64 4.43 10.74
C ILE A 462 9.60 2.95 10.34
N ASN A 463 10.01 2.63 9.11
CA ASN A 463 10.01 1.27 8.59
C ASN A 463 10.95 0.37 9.38
N ALA A 464 12.17 0.83 9.70
CA ALA A 464 13.09 0.06 10.53
C ALA A 464 12.50 -0.26 11.91
N GLY A 465 11.76 0.69 12.51
CA GLY A 465 11.06 0.46 13.77
C GLY A 465 9.93 -0.57 13.66
N LEU A 466 9.13 -0.49 12.60
CA LEU A 466 8.03 -1.44 12.33
C LEU A 466 8.56 -2.85 12.06
N GLU A 467 9.62 -2.96 11.26
CA GLU A 467 10.27 -4.22 10.89
C GLU A 467 10.93 -4.89 12.12
N ALA A 468 11.60 -4.09 12.97
CA ALA A 468 12.17 -4.58 14.22
C ALA A 468 11.10 -5.09 15.18
N LEU A 469 10.00 -4.33 15.38
CA LEU A 469 8.89 -4.76 16.22
C LEU A 469 8.20 -6.02 15.68
N ASN A 470 8.02 -6.10 14.37
CA ASN A 470 7.47 -7.31 13.76
C ASN A 470 8.36 -8.53 14.01
N THR A 471 9.67 -8.38 13.86
CA THR A 471 10.64 -9.46 14.07
C THR A 471 10.57 -9.94 15.52
N GLU A 472 10.56 -9.01 16.47
CA GLU A 472 10.45 -9.32 17.91
C GLU A 472 9.14 -10.03 18.26
N LEU A 473 8.01 -9.57 17.70
CA LEU A 473 6.70 -10.19 17.88
C LEU A 473 6.53 -11.53 17.17
N SER A 474 7.42 -11.87 16.23
CA SER A 474 7.38 -13.13 15.48
C SER A 474 8.39 -14.14 16.03
N ALA A 475 9.31 -13.71 16.90
CA ALA A 475 10.24 -14.62 17.56
C ALA A 475 9.45 -15.56 18.50
N PRO A 476 9.66 -16.88 18.44
CA PRO A 476 9.01 -17.81 19.35
C PRO A 476 9.41 -17.43 20.79
N SER A 477 8.42 -17.25 21.67
CA SER A 477 8.67 -16.87 23.07
C SER A 477 9.62 -17.87 23.72
N SER A 478 10.89 -17.50 23.86
CA SER A 478 11.95 -18.36 24.37
C SER A 478 11.78 -18.73 25.85
N GLU A 479 10.79 -18.13 26.54
CA GLU A 479 10.48 -18.38 27.95
C GLU A 479 9.68 -19.68 28.19
N GLY A 480 9.31 -20.42 27.14
CA GLY A 480 8.71 -21.75 27.25
C GLY A 480 9.70 -22.90 27.44
N ALA A 481 11.01 -22.66 27.38
CA ALA A 481 12.01 -23.67 27.70
C ALA A 481 11.97 -23.95 29.21
N ALA A 482 11.10 -24.88 29.61
CA ALA A 482 11.03 -25.39 30.97
C ALA A 482 12.47 -25.67 31.45
N PRO A 483 12.86 -25.23 32.67
CA PRO A 483 14.17 -25.54 33.20
C PRO A 483 14.35 -27.05 33.12
N SER A 484 15.27 -27.51 32.27
CA SER A 484 15.61 -28.92 32.19
C SER A 484 16.03 -29.31 33.60
N ALA A 485 15.16 -30.06 34.28
CA ALA A 485 15.41 -30.53 35.63
C ALA A 485 16.77 -31.24 35.59
N GLY A 486 17.73 -30.66 36.31
CA GLY A 486 19.07 -31.20 36.44
C GLY A 486 18.98 -32.62 36.97
N GLY A 487 19.04 -33.59 36.07
CA GLY A 487 19.32 -34.97 36.39
C GLY A 487 20.74 -35.04 36.93
N SER A 488 20.85 -35.00 38.25
CA SER A 488 22.06 -35.33 39.01
C SER A 488 22.47 -36.77 38.68
N SER A 489 23.38 -36.94 37.72
CA SER A 489 24.10 -38.20 37.53
C SER A 489 25.38 -38.13 38.36
N ALA A 490 25.32 -38.69 39.57
CA ALA A 490 26.51 -39.04 40.32
C ALA A 490 27.35 -40.04 39.51
N GLN A 491 28.59 -39.68 39.17
CA GLN A 491 29.60 -40.63 38.70
C GLN A 491 30.12 -41.44 39.88
N PRO A 492 30.24 -42.79 39.78
CA PRO A 492 31.01 -43.55 40.75
C PRO A 492 32.50 -43.37 40.47
N VAL A 493 33.23 -42.88 41.47
CA VAL A 493 34.70 -42.96 41.53
C VAL A 493 35.07 -44.44 41.61
N ARG A 494 35.97 -44.88 40.72
CA ARG A 494 36.70 -46.14 40.84
C ARG A 494 38.10 -45.88 41.35
#